data_AF-A0A8E2UH26-F1
#
_entry.id   AF-A0A8E2UH26-F1
#
_cell.length_a   1.000
_cell.length_b   1.000
_cell.length_c   1.000
_cell.angle_alpha   90.00
_cell.angle_beta   90.00
_cell.angle_gamma   90.00
#
_symmetry.space_group_name_H-M   'P 1'
#
loop_
_entity.id
_entity.type
_entity.pdbx_description
1 polymer ?
#
loop_
_entity_poly.entity_id
_entity_poly.type
_entity_poly.pdbx_seq_one_letter_code
_entity_poly.pdbx_strand_id
1 'polypeptide(L)'
;MILDALTLSERDAPVRSLVEAFGGAPAWVSEVLVGEPAVRSRRLRFASGGELILQDDALVAVILHTVPTAHSPSAIDLSEWLEGAHNAATLDDLKKVIAGRRRFAGLGTPYFELDDGYARAEFRDRRGWNDPGNLVALVFTLEQPGLVVRPEDDLCPSCSGLVVRDRAGACDLERTVDAIAEALAAGLLQESASWVRLSDLRPLHTSGLMERVESQLTCLACRRILCVTLVRGGTPVVSHLALDQARRHRLGAIPPVEQWGDAARIAEERDAMRYVDHEPGRWFLVAQGERLYLDARYVVTNMVDDSALICLDEDDLEQYRLVGRTYLSELAERIHNGSPHRETSPYFSRDLRRGPEGAAYREAVSRAIVNHTWLASQRQQG
;
A
#
# COMPACT_ATOMS: atom_id res chain seq x y z
N MET A 1 1.12 -24.93 -21.05
CA MET A 1 1.63 -23.92 -22.02
C MET A 1 1.89 -22.57 -21.36
N ILE A 2 0.87 -21.88 -20.81
CA ILE A 2 1.07 -20.54 -20.22
C ILE A 2 2.00 -20.58 -18.99
N LEU A 3 1.74 -21.48 -18.04
CA LEU A 3 2.55 -21.55 -16.81
C LEU A 3 3.99 -21.99 -17.10
N ASP A 4 4.18 -22.93 -18.04
CA ASP A 4 5.51 -23.41 -18.48
C ASP A 4 6.40 -22.30 -19.07
N ALA A 5 5.81 -21.17 -19.49
CA ALA A 5 6.52 -20.05 -20.07
C ALA A 5 6.94 -19.01 -19.02
N LEU A 6 6.32 -18.99 -17.84
CA LEU A 6 6.65 -18.03 -16.80
C LEU A 6 8.09 -18.25 -16.31
N THR A 7 8.77 -17.17 -15.93
CA THR A 7 10.22 -17.07 -15.60
C THR A 7 11.19 -17.33 -16.74
N LEU A 8 10.71 -17.78 -17.90
CA LEU A 8 11.56 -17.95 -19.08
C LEU A 8 11.72 -16.64 -19.83
N SER A 9 12.76 -16.58 -20.66
CA SER A 9 13.03 -15.45 -21.54
C SER A 9 12.22 -15.49 -22.81
N GLU A 10 12.06 -14.34 -23.47
CA GLU A 10 11.40 -14.23 -24.78
C GLU A 10 12.00 -15.16 -25.86
N ARG A 11 13.27 -15.56 -25.70
CA ARG A 11 13.98 -16.43 -26.64
C ARG A 11 13.68 -17.91 -26.43
N ASP A 12 13.17 -18.27 -25.25
CA ASP A 12 12.91 -19.66 -24.91
C ASP A 12 11.70 -20.20 -25.68
N ALA A 13 11.75 -21.50 -26.00
CA ALA A 13 10.75 -22.12 -26.85
C ALA A 13 9.30 -21.95 -26.34
N PRO A 14 9.00 -22.10 -25.03
CA PRO A 14 7.63 -21.92 -24.53
C PRO A 14 7.10 -20.49 -24.71
N VAL A 15 7.94 -19.46 -24.52
CA VAL A 15 7.54 -18.06 -24.73
C VAL A 15 7.33 -17.77 -26.21
N ARG A 16 8.19 -18.30 -27.09
CA ARG A 16 8.00 -18.18 -28.55
C ARG A 16 6.71 -18.85 -29.03
N SER A 17 6.36 -20.02 -28.49
CA SER A 17 5.08 -20.66 -28.78
C SER A 17 3.88 -19.79 -28.37
N LEU A 18 3.96 -19.09 -27.23
CA LEU A 18 2.92 -18.12 -26.83
C LEU A 18 2.83 -16.93 -27.79
N VAL A 19 3.98 -16.38 -28.20
CA VAL A 19 4.05 -15.30 -29.18
C VAL A 19 3.40 -15.72 -30.51
N GLU A 20 3.70 -16.93 -31.00
CA GLU A 20 3.07 -17.49 -32.19
C GLU A 20 1.56 -17.69 -32.01
N ALA A 21 1.13 -18.23 -30.87
CA ALA A 21 -0.29 -18.40 -30.53
C ALA A 21 -1.03 -17.06 -30.45
N PHE A 22 -0.35 -15.97 -30.07
CA PHE A 22 -0.91 -14.62 -30.09
C PHE A 22 -0.85 -13.93 -31.46
N GLY A 23 -0.36 -14.60 -32.51
CA GLY A 23 -0.35 -14.10 -33.89
C GLY A 23 1.00 -13.53 -34.34
N GLY A 24 2.09 -13.81 -33.63
CA GLY A 24 3.44 -13.40 -34.02
C GLY A 24 3.82 -12.03 -33.47
N ALA A 25 3.96 -11.01 -34.32
CA ALA A 25 4.50 -9.71 -33.87
C ALA A 25 3.53 -8.97 -32.93
N PRO A 26 4.02 -8.33 -31.85
CA PRO A 26 3.18 -7.51 -30.98
C PRO A 26 2.68 -6.26 -31.73
N ALA A 27 1.41 -5.91 -31.53
CA ALA A 27 0.80 -4.70 -32.05
C ALA A 27 1.25 -3.44 -31.29
N TRP A 28 1.68 -3.62 -30.04
CA TRP A 28 2.18 -2.54 -29.20
C TRP A 28 3.25 -3.06 -28.24
N VAL A 29 4.29 -2.24 -28.06
CA VAL A 29 5.40 -2.49 -27.14
C VAL A 29 5.61 -1.24 -26.29
N SER A 30 5.74 -1.45 -24.98
CA SER A 30 6.17 -0.40 -24.05
C SER A 30 7.25 -0.94 -23.13
N GLU A 31 8.21 -0.09 -22.81
CA GLU A 31 9.32 -0.41 -21.93
C GLU A 31 9.52 0.75 -20.95
N VAL A 32 9.60 0.43 -19.67
CA VAL A 32 9.84 1.38 -18.59
C VAL A 32 10.82 0.81 -17.57
N LEU A 33 11.51 1.69 -16.87
CA LEU A 33 12.29 1.34 -15.69
C LEU A 33 11.46 1.61 -14.44
N VAL A 34 11.32 0.61 -13.57
CA VAL A 34 10.53 0.69 -12.33
C VAL A 34 11.46 0.59 -11.13
N GLY A 35 11.27 1.49 -10.16
CA GLY A 35 12.00 1.48 -8.89
C GLY A 35 13.50 1.83 -9.00
N GLU A 36 14.22 1.62 -7.90
CA GLU A 36 15.67 1.70 -7.78
C GLU A 36 16.13 0.64 -6.75
N PRO A 37 17.01 -0.31 -7.10
CA PRO A 37 17.59 -0.55 -8.42
C PRO A 37 16.54 -0.75 -9.51
N ALA A 38 16.85 -0.30 -10.72
CA ALA A 38 15.91 -0.31 -11.84
C ALA A 38 15.59 -1.73 -12.28
N VAL A 39 14.30 -2.08 -12.31
CA VAL A 39 13.79 -3.26 -13.02
C VAL A 39 13.28 -2.81 -14.39
N ARG A 40 13.74 -3.43 -15.47
CA ARG A 40 13.22 -3.16 -16.81
C ARG A 40 11.94 -3.94 -17.03
N SER A 41 10.81 -3.24 -17.03
CA SER A 41 9.49 -3.81 -17.30
C SER A 41 9.11 -3.54 -18.76
N ARG A 42 8.94 -4.61 -19.54
CA ARG A 42 8.56 -4.56 -20.96
C ARG A 42 7.22 -5.26 -21.16
N ARG A 43 6.30 -4.60 -21.85
CA ARG A 43 4.99 -5.13 -22.19
C ARG A 43 4.84 -5.32 -23.68
N LEU A 44 4.38 -6.50 -24.06
CA LEU A 44 4.08 -6.88 -25.44
C LEU A 44 2.59 -7.15 -25.51
N ARG A 45 1.86 -6.33 -26.26
CA ARG A 45 0.43 -6.55 -26.49
C ARG A 45 0.19 -6.91 -27.94
N PHE A 46 -0.59 -7.96 -28.15
CA PHE A 46 -0.84 -8.57 -29.45
C PHE A 46 -2.23 -8.20 -29.94
N ALA A 47 -2.41 -8.15 -31.27
CA ALA A 47 -3.70 -7.80 -31.88
C ALA A 47 -4.82 -8.81 -31.58
N SER A 48 -4.45 -10.02 -31.13
CA SER A 48 -5.35 -11.08 -30.68
C SER A 48 -6.00 -10.82 -29.31
N GLY A 49 -5.46 -9.89 -28.52
CA GLY A 49 -5.88 -9.66 -27.13
C GLY A 49 -4.98 -10.34 -26.10
N GLY A 50 -3.93 -11.04 -26.54
CA GLY A 50 -2.87 -11.50 -25.65
C GLY A 50 -1.98 -10.35 -25.18
N GLU A 51 -1.45 -10.45 -23.96
CA GLU A 51 -0.40 -9.57 -23.46
C GLU A 51 0.63 -10.36 -22.64
N LEU A 52 1.90 -10.05 -22.85
CA LEU A 52 3.04 -10.59 -22.10
C LEU A 52 3.70 -9.43 -21.34
N ILE A 53 4.03 -9.65 -20.08
CA ILE A 53 4.81 -8.71 -19.26
C ILE A 53 6.11 -9.39 -18.86
N LEU A 54 7.23 -8.78 -19.25
CA LEU A 54 8.58 -9.23 -18.92
C LEU A 54 9.22 -8.25 -17.94
N GLN A 55 9.91 -8.78 -16.94
CA GLN A 55 10.77 -8.01 -16.04
C GLN A 55 12.19 -8.56 -16.16
N ASP A 56 13.15 -7.70 -16.52
CA ASP A 56 14.55 -8.08 -16.78
C ASP A 56 14.70 -9.31 -17.70
N ASP A 57 13.95 -9.28 -18.80
CA ASP A 57 13.79 -10.34 -19.81
C ASP A 57 13.10 -11.63 -19.35
N ALA A 58 12.70 -11.77 -18.08
CA ALA A 58 11.92 -12.91 -17.61
C ALA A 58 10.41 -12.64 -17.71
N LEU A 59 9.63 -13.58 -18.26
CA LEU A 59 8.18 -13.47 -18.35
C LEU A 59 7.54 -13.62 -16.96
N VAL A 60 6.92 -12.56 -16.45
CA VAL A 60 6.32 -12.53 -15.10
C VAL A 60 4.79 -12.59 -15.10
N ALA A 61 4.15 -12.21 -16.22
CA ALA A 61 2.71 -12.34 -16.38
C ALA A 61 2.29 -12.58 -17.83
N VAL A 62 1.25 -13.38 -18.00
CA VAL A 62 0.50 -13.54 -19.26
C VAL A 62 -0.93 -13.13 -19.02
N ILE A 63 -1.47 -12.29 -19.90
CA ILE A 63 -2.84 -11.76 -19.79
C ILE A 63 -3.61 -12.15 -21.05
N LEU A 64 -4.78 -12.74 -20.84
CA LEU A 64 -5.77 -13.00 -21.88
C LEU A 64 -6.90 -11.98 -21.71
N HIS A 65 -6.91 -10.94 -22.54
CA HIS A 65 -7.99 -9.93 -22.52
C HIS A 65 -9.23 -10.50 -23.23
N THR A 66 -10.33 -10.64 -22.49
CA THR A 66 -11.62 -11.16 -23.01
C THR A 66 -12.52 -10.08 -23.58
N VAL A 67 -12.06 -8.83 -23.54
CA VAL A 67 -12.68 -7.66 -24.17
C VAL A 67 -11.63 -6.86 -24.96
N PRO A 68 -12.03 -6.14 -26.02
CA PRO A 68 -11.11 -5.27 -26.74
C PRO A 68 -10.44 -4.23 -25.83
N THR A 69 -9.17 -3.91 -26.12
CA THR A 69 -8.41 -2.87 -25.42
C THR A 69 -7.96 -1.79 -26.40
N ALA A 70 -7.46 -0.65 -25.90
CA ALA A 70 -6.99 0.46 -26.74
C ALA A 70 -5.90 0.09 -27.77
N HIS A 71 -5.18 -1.01 -27.55
CA HIS A 71 -4.09 -1.49 -28.39
C HIS A 71 -4.31 -2.91 -28.93
N SER A 72 -5.49 -3.50 -28.65
CA SER A 72 -5.92 -4.76 -29.25
C SER A 72 -7.42 -4.66 -29.57
N PRO A 73 -7.80 -4.41 -30.83
CA PRO A 73 -9.19 -4.27 -31.21
C PRO A 73 -9.96 -5.60 -31.12
N SER A 74 -9.27 -6.73 -31.11
CA SER A 74 -9.85 -8.05 -30.87
C SER A 74 -9.68 -8.48 -29.41
N ALA A 75 -10.60 -9.33 -28.96
CA ALA A 75 -10.51 -10.06 -27.69
C ALA A 75 -10.05 -11.50 -27.95
N ILE A 76 -9.36 -12.09 -26.98
CA ILE A 76 -9.08 -13.52 -26.96
C ILE A 76 -10.42 -14.27 -26.87
N ASP A 77 -10.63 -15.29 -27.71
CA ASP A 77 -11.68 -16.27 -27.48
C ASP A 77 -11.19 -17.25 -26.41
N LEU A 78 -11.74 -17.13 -25.21
CA LEU A 78 -11.27 -17.91 -24.07
C LEU A 78 -11.47 -19.42 -24.27
N SER A 79 -12.42 -19.83 -25.11
CA SER A 79 -12.68 -21.25 -25.39
C SER A 79 -11.53 -21.95 -26.11
N GLU A 80 -10.68 -21.20 -26.83
CA GLU A 80 -9.48 -21.72 -27.49
C GLU A 80 -8.34 -21.98 -26.51
N TRP A 81 -8.40 -21.38 -25.32
CA TRP A 81 -7.34 -21.44 -24.30
C TRP A 81 -7.72 -22.29 -23.09
N LEU A 82 -9.00 -22.32 -22.74
CA LEU A 82 -9.57 -23.09 -21.64
C LEU A 82 -10.83 -23.79 -22.13
N GLU A 83 -10.75 -25.11 -22.26
CA GLU A 83 -11.88 -25.92 -22.72
C GLU A 83 -13.11 -25.71 -21.80
N GLY A 84 -14.25 -25.38 -22.41
CA GLY A 84 -15.50 -25.10 -21.70
C GLY A 84 -15.64 -23.69 -21.12
N ALA A 85 -14.61 -22.84 -21.23
CA ALA A 85 -14.69 -21.43 -20.86
C ALA A 85 -15.23 -20.57 -22.02
N HIS A 86 -15.77 -19.39 -21.70
CA HIS A 86 -16.22 -18.41 -22.69
C HIS A 86 -16.03 -16.98 -22.17
N ASN A 87 -15.99 -15.98 -23.05
CA ASN A 87 -15.72 -14.60 -22.66
C ASN A 87 -16.80 -14.00 -21.73
N ALA A 88 -18.02 -14.54 -21.78
CA ALA A 88 -19.09 -14.15 -20.87
C ALA A 88 -19.07 -14.90 -19.51
N ALA A 89 -18.03 -15.67 -19.20
CA ALA A 89 -18.02 -16.56 -18.03
C ALA A 89 -18.13 -15.78 -16.72
N THR A 90 -18.98 -16.27 -15.83
CA THR A 90 -18.99 -15.84 -14.42
C THR A 90 -17.87 -16.53 -13.65
N LEU A 91 -17.62 -16.09 -12.42
CA LEU A 91 -16.66 -16.76 -11.53
C LEU A 91 -17.04 -18.21 -11.23
N ASP A 92 -18.33 -18.52 -11.17
CA ASP A 92 -18.81 -19.89 -10.96
C ASP A 92 -18.65 -20.75 -12.21
N ASP A 93 -18.73 -20.18 -13.41
CA ASP A 93 -18.41 -20.89 -14.65
C ASP A 93 -16.92 -21.17 -14.77
N LEU A 94 -16.07 -20.18 -14.48
CA LEU A 94 -14.62 -20.35 -14.44
C LEU A 94 -14.20 -21.43 -13.42
N LYS A 95 -14.88 -21.52 -12.28
CA LYS A 95 -14.63 -22.54 -11.26
C LYS A 95 -14.93 -23.96 -11.75
N LYS A 96 -15.86 -24.15 -12.69
CA LYS A 96 -16.18 -25.49 -13.24
C LYS A 96 -15.09 -25.99 -14.18
N VAL A 97 -14.37 -25.10 -14.83
CA VAL A 97 -13.40 -25.42 -15.90
C VAL A 97 -11.95 -25.34 -15.42
N ILE A 98 -11.66 -24.45 -14.47
CA ILE A 98 -10.33 -24.34 -13.87
C ILE A 98 -10.25 -25.31 -12.69
N ALA A 99 -9.40 -26.34 -12.81
CA ALA A 99 -9.21 -27.38 -11.79
C ALA A 99 -8.72 -26.83 -10.42
N GLY A 100 -8.18 -25.62 -10.41
CA GLY A 100 -7.59 -24.98 -9.25
C GLY A 100 -8.57 -24.56 -8.15
N ARG A 101 -8.06 -24.44 -6.91
CA ARG A 101 -8.86 -23.98 -5.78
C ARG A 101 -9.13 -22.48 -5.92
N ARG A 102 -10.42 -22.09 -5.93
CA ARG A 102 -10.83 -20.69 -5.89
C ARG A 102 -10.47 -20.02 -4.56
N ARG A 103 -9.84 -18.86 -4.63
CA ARG A 103 -9.42 -17.98 -3.53
C ARG A 103 -9.72 -16.51 -3.86
N PHE A 104 -9.47 -15.63 -2.91
CA PHE A 104 -9.63 -14.19 -3.07
C PHE A 104 -8.39 -13.45 -2.56
N ALA A 105 -7.90 -12.52 -3.36
CA ALA A 105 -6.95 -11.51 -2.95
C ALA A 105 -7.74 -10.29 -2.44
N GLY A 106 -7.59 -10.00 -1.15
CA GLY A 106 -8.40 -8.98 -0.47
C GLY A 106 -9.91 -9.29 -0.52
N LEU A 107 -10.73 -8.23 -0.60
CA LEU A 107 -12.19 -8.33 -0.53
C LEU A 107 -12.90 -8.56 -1.87
N GLY A 108 -12.18 -8.72 -3.00
CA GLY A 108 -12.89 -8.75 -4.29
C GLY A 108 -12.08 -9.11 -5.54
N THR A 109 -10.88 -9.66 -5.41
CA THR A 109 -10.12 -10.11 -6.60
C THR A 109 -10.04 -11.64 -6.57
N PRO A 110 -10.91 -12.36 -7.29
CA PRO A 110 -10.88 -13.82 -7.32
C PRO A 110 -9.66 -14.34 -8.09
N TYR A 111 -9.08 -15.44 -7.61
CA TYR A 111 -8.05 -16.17 -8.32
C TYR A 111 -8.15 -17.67 -8.06
N PHE A 112 -7.47 -18.45 -8.89
CA PHE A 112 -7.39 -19.91 -8.84
C PHE A 112 -5.94 -20.31 -8.61
N GLU A 113 -5.73 -21.21 -7.65
CA GLU A 113 -4.44 -21.85 -7.36
C GLU A 113 -4.26 -23.04 -8.31
N LEU A 114 -3.26 -22.98 -9.16
CA LEU A 114 -2.88 -24.01 -10.14
C LEU A 114 -1.59 -24.71 -9.67
N ASP A 115 -1.27 -25.86 -10.25
CA ASP A 115 -0.12 -26.68 -9.79
C ASP A 115 1.20 -25.89 -9.79
N ASP A 116 1.44 -25.09 -10.82
CA ASP A 116 2.67 -24.32 -11.01
C ASP A 116 2.43 -22.79 -11.02
N GLY A 117 1.35 -22.29 -10.42
CA GLY A 117 1.09 -20.85 -10.38
C GLY A 117 -0.35 -20.46 -10.09
N TYR A 118 -0.77 -19.31 -10.59
CA TYR A 118 -2.07 -18.72 -10.29
C TYR A 118 -2.73 -18.15 -11.53
N ALA A 119 -4.06 -18.27 -11.60
CA ALA A 119 -4.89 -17.56 -12.57
C ALA A 119 -5.83 -16.59 -11.85
N ARG A 120 -5.62 -15.30 -12.04
CA ARG A 120 -6.42 -14.21 -11.47
C ARG A 120 -7.45 -13.74 -12.47
N ALA A 121 -8.71 -13.66 -12.06
CA ALA A 121 -9.81 -13.22 -12.91
C ALA A 121 -10.16 -11.76 -12.64
N GLU A 122 -10.02 -10.92 -13.65
CA GLU A 122 -10.40 -9.51 -13.60
C GLU A 122 -11.82 -9.33 -14.10
N PHE A 123 -12.68 -8.83 -13.22
CA PHE A 123 -14.05 -8.48 -13.55
C PHE A 123 -14.23 -6.97 -13.51
N ARG A 124 -15.16 -6.47 -14.33
CA ARG A 124 -15.56 -5.05 -14.32
C ARG A 124 -15.89 -4.59 -12.90
N ASP A 125 -15.39 -3.40 -12.55
CA ASP A 125 -15.56 -2.74 -11.26
C ASP A 125 -15.12 -3.56 -10.02
N ARG A 126 -14.36 -4.65 -10.23
CA ARG A 126 -13.92 -5.58 -9.18
C ARG A 126 -15.08 -6.12 -8.31
N ARG A 127 -16.29 -6.22 -8.88
CA ARG A 127 -17.51 -6.70 -8.18
C ARG A 127 -18.48 -7.49 -9.07
N GLY A 128 -18.37 -7.37 -10.40
CA GLY A 128 -19.31 -7.98 -11.36
C GLY A 128 -19.11 -9.48 -11.63
N TRP A 129 -18.48 -10.23 -10.73
CA TRP A 129 -18.06 -11.62 -11.00
C TRP A 129 -19.19 -12.65 -11.05
N ASN A 130 -20.40 -12.27 -10.65
CA ASN A 130 -21.60 -13.10 -10.77
C ASN A 130 -22.38 -12.82 -12.07
N ASP A 131 -22.04 -11.76 -12.80
CA ASP A 131 -22.80 -11.32 -13.95
C ASP A 131 -22.08 -11.73 -15.25
N PRO A 132 -22.78 -12.40 -16.18
CA PRO A 132 -22.19 -12.77 -17.46
C PRO A 132 -21.70 -11.54 -18.25
N GLY A 133 -20.58 -11.69 -18.95
CA GLY A 133 -20.01 -10.62 -19.79
C GLY A 133 -19.19 -9.57 -19.05
N ASN A 134 -19.03 -9.71 -17.73
CA ASN A 134 -18.20 -8.81 -16.92
C ASN A 134 -16.74 -9.26 -16.77
N LEU A 135 -16.36 -10.45 -17.26
CA LEU A 135 -14.97 -10.88 -17.32
C LEU A 135 -14.21 -10.00 -18.33
N VAL A 136 -13.15 -9.35 -17.86
CA VAL A 136 -12.31 -8.43 -18.65
C VAL A 136 -10.98 -9.09 -19.02
N ALA A 137 -10.41 -9.89 -18.12
CA ALA A 137 -9.19 -10.63 -18.40
C ALA A 137 -8.98 -11.82 -17.46
N LEU A 138 -8.16 -12.78 -17.91
CA LEU A 138 -7.48 -13.74 -17.04
C LEU A 138 -5.98 -13.46 -17.06
N VAL A 139 -5.39 -13.34 -15.87
CA VAL A 139 -3.97 -13.06 -15.67
C VAL A 139 -3.32 -14.27 -15.03
N PHE A 140 -2.24 -14.76 -15.64
CA PHE A 140 -1.46 -15.88 -15.14
C PHE A 140 -0.13 -15.39 -14.60
N THR A 141 0.19 -15.77 -13.35
CA THR A 141 1.43 -15.39 -12.63
C THR A 141 1.94 -16.56 -11.81
N LEU A 142 3.24 -16.58 -11.49
CA LEU A 142 3.79 -17.51 -10.49
C LEU A 142 3.58 -17.02 -9.07
N GLU A 143 3.60 -15.71 -8.88
CA GLU A 143 3.43 -15.12 -7.56
C GLU A 143 1.95 -15.05 -7.18
N GLN A 144 1.67 -15.29 -5.89
CA GLN A 144 0.31 -15.35 -5.38
C GLN A 144 -0.36 -13.97 -5.41
N PRO A 145 -1.52 -13.85 -6.09
CA PRO A 145 -2.29 -12.61 -6.09
C PRO A 145 -2.59 -12.10 -4.67
N GLY A 146 -2.34 -10.82 -4.44
CA GLY A 146 -2.58 -10.14 -3.16
C GLY A 146 -1.42 -10.18 -2.17
N LEU A 147 -0.41 -11.03 -2.37
CA LEU A 147 0.80 -11.04 -1.55
C LEU A 147 1.96 -10.24 -2.17
N VAL A 148 1.89 -10.02 -3.48
CA VAL A 148 2.89 -9.32 -4.27
C VAL A 148 2.26 -8.18 -5.06
N VAL A 149 3.12 -7.31 -5.59
CA VAL A 149 2.71 -6.30 -6.56
C VAL A 149 2.29 -6.98 -7.87
N ARG A 150 1.24 -6.45 -8.47
CA ARG A 150 0.80 -6.81 -9.81
C ARG A 150 1.78 -6.27 -10.85
N PRO A 151 2.39 -7.09 -11.72
CA PRO A 151 3.23 -6.61 -12.83
C PRO A 151 2.48 -5.61 -13.74
N GLU A 152 1.16 -5.71 -13.80
CA GLU A 152 0.26 -4.81 -14.54
C GLU A 152 0.22 -3.39 -13.98
N ASP A 153 0.67 -3.18 -12.74
CA ASP A 153 0.76 -1.86 -12.12
C ASP A 153 2.08 -1.14 -12.51
N ASP A 154 3.03 -1.79 -13.20
CA ASP A 154 4.31 -1.18 -13.62
C ASP A 154 4.17 0.04 -14.54
N LEU A 155 3.04 0.20 -15.21
CA LEU A 155 2.71 1.38 -16.01
C LEU A 155 1.73 2.34 -15.30
N CYS A 156 1.60 2.24 -13.97
CA CYS A 156 0.73 3.13 -13.21
C CYS A 156 1.18 4.59 -13.39
N PRO A 157 0.32 5.46 -13.97
CA PRO A 157 0.70 6.84 -14.30
C PRO A 157 0.94 7.68 -13.04
N SER A 158 0.42 7.24 -11.90
CA SER A 158 0.51 7.97 -10.63
C SER A 158 1.80 7.72 -9.85
N CYS A 159 2.46 6.56 -10.03
CA CYS A 159 3.61 6.23 -9.18
C CYS A 159 4.78 5.51 -9.86
N SER A 160 4.62 4.94 -11.04
CA SER A 160 5.71 4.20 -11.70
C SER A 160 6.82 5.11 -12.23
N GLY A 161 6.45 6.30 -12.72
CA GLY A 161 7.38 7.26 -13.32
C GLY A 161 8.00 8.27 -12.37
N LEU A 162 7.92 8.05 -11.05
CA LEU A 162 8.39 9.03 -10.06
C LEU A 162 9.90 8.96 -9.79
N VAL A 163 10.57 7.87 -10.18
CA VAL A 163 12.03 7.76 -10.06
C VAL A 163 12.67 8.57 -11.18
N VAL A 164 13.31 9.69 -10.81
CA VAL A 164 14.05 10.53 -11.75
C VAL A 164 15.48 10.01 -11.83
N ARG A 165 15.99 9.85 -13.06
CA ARG A 165 17.34 9.34 -13.31
C ARG A 165 18.27 10.44 -13.83
N ASP A 166 19.52 10.35 -13.45
CA ASP A 166 20.59 11.22 -13.96
C ASP A 166 21.10 10.76 -15.34
N ARG A 167 22.14 11.42 -15.86
CA ARG A 167 22.73 11.07 -17.17
C ARG A 167 23.42 9.70 -17.19
N ALA A 168 23.81 9.18 -16.03
CA ALA A 168 24.41 7.85 -15.90
C ALA A 168 23.34 6.75 -15.73
N GLY A 169 22.06 7.12 -15.61
CA GLY A 169 20.94 6.20 -15.39
C GLY A 169 20.70 5.87 -13.91
N ALA A 170 21.49 6.44 -12.99
CA ALA A 170 21.31 6.27 -11.56
C ALA A 170 20.16 7.13 -11.04
N CYS A 171 19.56 6.74 -9.91
CA CYS A 171 18.53 7.55 -9.25
C CYS A 171 19.08 8.91 -8.79
N ASP A 172 18.49 9.99 -9.29
CA ASP A 172 18.66 11.33 -8.78
C ASP A 172 17.71 11.51 -7.60
N LEU A 173 18.24 11.33 -6.39
CA LEU A 173 17.44 11.33 -5.16
C LEU A 173 16.69 12.65 -4.96
N GLU A 174 17.32 13.79 -5.22
CA GLU A 174 16.70 15.10 -5.01
C GLU A 174 15.47 15.24 -5.90
N ARG A 175 15.66 15.04 -7.21
CA ARG A 175 14.57 15.18 -8.18
C ARG A 175 13.51 14.10 -8.00
N THR A 176 13.88 12.92 -7.52
CA THR A 176 12.92 11.86 -7.17
C THR A 176 12.07 12.25 -5.96
N VAL A 177 12.68 12.80 -4.90
CA VAL A 177 11.94 13.31 -3.73
C VAL A 177 10.99 14.44 -4.13
N ASP A 178 11.44 15.37 -4.97
CA ASP A 178 10.61 16.47 -5.50
C ASP A 178 9.42 15.93 -6.31
N ALA A 179 9.65 14.98 -7.22
CA ALA A 179 8.59 14.37 -8.02
C ALA A 179 7.54 13.63 -7.14
N ILE A 180 7.99 12.94 -6.08
CA ILE A 180 7.09 12.29 -5.13
C ILE A 180 6.31 13.34 -4.32
N ALA A 181 6.95 14.44 -3.92
CA ALA A 181 6.29 15.52 -3.19
C ALA A 181 5.22 16.23 -4.04
N GLU A 182 5.49 16.45 -5.33
CA GLU A 182 4.49 16.95 -6.28
C GLU A 182 3.31 15.99 -6.44
N ALA A 183 3.57 14.70 -6.56
CA ALA A 183 2.51 13.68 -6.63
C ALA A 183 1.68 13.58 -5.33
N LEU A 184 2.31 13.79 -4.18
CA LEU A 184 1.64 13.88 -2.88
C LEU A 184 0.74 15.13 -2.82
N ALA A 185 1.24 16.30 -3.23
CA ALA A 185 0.48 17.54 -3.26
C ALA A 185 -0.70 17.48 -4.25
N ALA A 186 -0.54 16.74 -5.35
CA ALA A 186 -1.60 16.47 -6.32
C ALA A 186 -2.64 15.42 -5.86
N GLY A 187 -2.48 14.85 -4.65
CA GLY A 187 -3.39 13.84 -4.11
C GLY A 187 -3.32 12.49 -4.83
N LEU A 188 -2.20 12.19 -5.51
CA LEU A 188 -1.98 10.89 -6.17
C LEU A 188 -1.41 9.85 -5.21
N LEU A 189 -0.68 10.32 -4.20
CA LEU A 189 -0.09 9.52 -3.14
C LEU A 189 -0.68 9.92 -1.78
N GLN A 190 -0.60 9.00 -0.83
CA GLN A 190 -0.91 9.25 0.58
C GLN A 190 0.24 8.76 1.44
N GLU A 191 0.86 9.66 2.18
CA GLU A 191 1.95 9.32 3.09
C GLU A 191 1.46 8.48 4.29
N SER A 192 2.29 7.53 4.72
CA SER A 192 2.03 6.75 5.93
C SER A 192 2.45 7.50 7.19
N ALA A 193 1.49 7.79 8.06
CA ALA A 193 1.77 8.42 9.36
C ALA A 193 2.60 7.52 10.31
N SER A 194 2.76 6.23 10.00
CA SER A 194 3.56 5.29 10.79
C SER A 194 5.05 5.26 10.40
N TRP A 195 5.47 6.07 9.42
CA TRP A 195 6.83 6.10 8.88
C TRP A 195 7.38 7.53 8.82
N VAL A 196 8.65 7.67 8.44
CA VAL A 196 9.31 8.97 8.31
C VAL A 196 8.61 9.77 7.20
N ARG A 197 8.38 11.07 7.45
CA ARG A 197 7.89 12.01 6.42
C ARG A 197 8.85 12.04 5.25
N LEU A 198 8.34 12.16 4.04
CA LEU A 198 9.14 12.38 2.85
C LEU A 198 10.03 13.62 3.02
N SER A 199 9.49 14.69 3.61
CA SER A 199 10.24 15.92 3.93
C SER A 199 11.39 15.71 4.91
N ASP A 200 11.23 14.76 5.84
CA ASP A 200 12.18 14.50 6.92
C ASP A 200 13.22 13.43 6.51
N LEU A 201 12.99 12.72 5.41
CA LEU A 201 13.82 11.62 4.91
C LEU A 201 15.30 12.00 4.76
N ARG A 202 15.57 13.13 4.09
CA ARG A 202 16.94 13.61 3.82
C ARG A 202 17.63 14.21 5.04
N PRO A 203 17.00 15.13 5.80
CA PRO A 203 17.58 15.62 7.05
C PRO A 203 17.96 14.51 8.02
N LEU A 204 17.06 13.53 8.22
CA LEU A 204 17.33 12.38 9.09
C LEU A 204 18.48 11.52 8.57
N HIS A 205 18.54 11.23 7.27
CA HIS A 205 19.64 10.45 6.71
C HIS A 205 20.98 11.18 6.86
N THR A 206 21.00 12.48 6.55
CA THR A 206 22.20 13.33 6.64
C THR A 206 22.71 13.46 8.08
N SER A 207 21.82 13.44 9.07
CA SER A 207 22.19 13.51 10.48
C SER A 207 23.06 12.33 10.96
N GLY A 208 22.98 11.18 10.28
CA GLY A 208 23.67 9.97 10.71
C GLY A 208 23.17 9.40 12.05
N LEU A 209 22.00 9.81 12.53
CA LEU A 209 21.39 9.28 13.76
C LEU A 209 20.69 7.93 13.55
N MET A 210 20.34 7.61 12.31
CA MET A 210 19.73 6.34 11.93
C MET A 210 20.63 5.62 10.93
N GLU A 211 20.63 4.29 10.96
CA GLU A 211 21.33 3.48 9.95
C GLU A 211 20.53 3.40 8.65
N ARG A 212 19.21 3.34 8.78
CA ARG A 212 18.24 3.27 7.69
C ARG A 212 17.11 4.24 7.98
N VAL A 213 16.79 5.08 7.00
CA VAL A 213 15.63 5.97 7.02
C VAL A 213 14.71 5.58 5.87
N GLU A 214 13.42 5.51 6.12
CA GLU A 214 12.45 5.11 5.10
C GLU A 214 11.14 5.88 5.22
N SER A 215 10.70 6.40 4.08
CA SER A 215 9.36 6.94 3.89
C SER A 215 8.51 5.96 3.09
N GLN A 216 7.25 5.78 3.49
CA GLN A 216 6.29 4.91 2.80
C GLN A 216 5.06 5.71 2.39
N LEU A 217 4.67 5.60 1.11
CA LEU A 217 3.50 6.28 0.54
C LEU A 217 2.61 5.29 -0.20
N THR A 218 1.30 5.36 -0.02
CA THR A 218 0.32 4.56 -0.76
C THR A 218 -0.08 5.28 -2.03
N CYS A 219 0.08 4.65 -3.19
CA CYS A 219 -0.49 5.17 -4.43
C CYS A 219 -2.01 5.00 -4.43
N LEU A 220 -2.77 6.07 -4.66
CA LEU A 220 -4.24 6.01 -4.61
C LEU A 220 -4.85 5.33 -5.84
N ALA A 221 -4.13 5.29 -6.97
CA ALA A 221 -4.58 4.62 -8.19
C ALA A 221 -4.36 3.09 -8.15
N CYS A 222 -3.12 2.63 -7.94
CA CYS A 222 -2.79 1.20 -7.98
C CYS A 222 -2.73 0.52 -6.61
N ARG A 223 -2.75 1.30 -5.51
CA ARG A 223 -2.68 0.82 -4.10
C ARG A 223 -1.36 0.18 -3.68
N ARG A 224 -0.33 0.20 -4.54
CA ARG A 224 1.04 -0.18 -4.15
C ARG A 224 1.62 0.79 -3.13
N ILE A 225 2.49 0.28 -2.27
CA ILE A 225 3.27 1.10 -1.34
C ILE A 225 4.60 1.45 -2.02
N LEU A 226 4.82 2.74 -2.23
CA LEU A 226 6.10 3.30 -2.64
C LEU A 226 6.96 3.48 -1.38
N CYS A 227 8.06 2.74 -1.29
CA CYS A 227 9.04 2.87 -0.23
C CYS A 227 10.28 3.59 -0.76
N VAL A 228 10.65 4.71 -0.14
CA VAL A 228 11.91 5.43 -0.41
C VAL A 228 12.83 5.22 0.77
N THR A 229 13.92 4.50 0.55
CA THR A 229 14.85 4.07 1.60
C THR A 229 16.24 4.65 1.36
N LEU A 230 16.82 5.23 2.41
CA LEU A 230 18.20 5.66 2.47
C LEU A 230 18.95 4.89 3.56
N VAL A 231 20.05 4.23 3.21
CA VAL A 231 20.94 3.52 4.15
C VAL A 231 22.26 4.28 4.24
N ARG A 232 22.88 4.29 5.41
CA ARG A 232 24.18 4.94 5.61
C ARG A 232 25.23 4.32 4.67
N GLY A 233 25.89 5.18 3.88
CA GLY A 233 26.92 4.75 2.92
C GLY A 233 26.40 3.88 1.77
N GLY A 234 25.09 3.66 1.65
CA GLY A 234 24.46 2.90 0.58
C GLY A 234 23.88 3.80 -0.51
N THR A 235 23.46 3.18 -1.62
CA THR A 235 22.67 3.85 -2.65
C THR A 235 21.21 3.96 -2.23
N PRO A 236 20.47 5.00 -2.68
CA PRO A 236 19.03 5.06 -2.49
C PRO A 236 18.34 3.83 -3.06
N VAL A 237 17.28 3.38 -2.40
CA VAL A 237 16.40 2.31 -2.87
C VAL A 237 14.99 2.87 -2.95
N VAL A 238 14.33 2.69 -4.09
CA VAL A 238 12.95 3.08 -4.32
C VAL A 238 12.18 1.86 -4.79
N SER A 239 11.28 1.32 -3.98
CA SER A 239 10.56 0.09 -4.32
C SER A 239 9.05 0.29 -4.30
N HIS A 240 8.36 -0.46 -5.16
CA HIS A 240 6.91 -0.60 -5.11
C HIS A 240 6.59 -1.97 -4.54
N LEU A 241 5.88 -2.01 -3.42
CA LEU A 241 5.61 -3.22 -2.65
C LEU A 241 4.12 -3.40 -2.38
N ALA A 242 3.72 -4.65 -2.12
CA ALA A 242 2.43 -4.92 -1.51
C ALA A 242 2.43 -4.44 -0.04
N LEU A 243 1.25 -4.12 0.49
CA LEU A 243 1.12 -3.59 1.85
C LEU A 243 1.78 -4.49 2.91
N ASP A 244 1.60 -5.80 2.80
CA ASP A 244 2.16 -6.75 3.77
C ASP A 244 3.68 -6.88 3.67
N GLN A 245 4.25 -6.71 2.47
CA GLN A 245 5.70 -6.65 2.29
C GLN A 245 6.27 -5.38 2.92
N ALA A 246 5.68 -4.22 2.62
CA ALA A 246 6.11 -2.93 3.17
C ALA A 246 5.99 -2.89 4.70
N ARG A 247 4.97 -3.52 5.28
CA ARG A 247 4.79 -3.62 6.76
C ARG A 247 5.87 -4.43 7.46
N ARG A 248 6.54 -5.34 6.77
CA ARG A 248 7.64 -6.16 7.31
C ARG A 248 8.97 -5.40 7.33
N HIS A 249 9.06 -4.25 6.67
CA HIS A 249 10.26 -3.43 6.74
C HIS A 249 10.51 -2.95 8.16
N ARG A 250 11.79 -2.88 8.52
CA ARG A 250 12.24 -2.43 9.84
C ARG A 250 12.50 -0.93 9.82
N LEU A 251 12.22 -0.31 10.96
CA LEU A 251 12.51 1.09 11.21
C LEU A 251 12.96 1.23 12.66
N GLY A 252 14.16 1.77 12.88
CA GLY A 252 14.60 2.16 14.21
C GLY A 252 13.71 3.28 14.78
N ALA A 253 13.83 3.53 16.08
CA ALA A 253 13.15 4.69 16.68
C ALA A 253 13.58 5.97 15.95
N ILE A 254 12.61 6.79 15.54
CA ILE A 254 12.88 8.09 14.91
C ILE A 254 13.40 9.03 16.01
N PRO A 255 14.63 9.58 15.89
CA PRO A 255 15.18 10.49 16.89
C PRO A 255 14.35 11.78 17.02
N PRO A 256 14.35 12.44 18.20
CA PRO A 256 13.73 13.74 18.38
C PRO A 256 14.21 14.77 17.35
N VAL A 257 13.29 15.61 16.86
CA VAL A 257 13.59 16.58 15.79
C VAL A 257 14.69 17.56 16.16
N GLU A 258 14.87 17.85 17.46
CA GLU A 258 15.85 18.79 17.97
C GLU A 258 17.30 18.34 17.69
N GLN A 259 17.49 17.06 17.34
CA GLN A 259 18.79 16.49 17.05
C GLN A 259 19.18 16.58 15.55
N TRP A 260 18.24 16.86 14.65
CA TRP A 260 18.49 16.79 13.20
C TRP A 260 17.74 17.81 12.35
N GLY A 261 16.63 18.37 12.84
CA GLY A 261 15.82 19.35 12.14
C GLY A 261 16.44 20.74 12.16
N ASP A 262 16.09 21.56 11.18
CA ASP A 262 16.40 22.99 11.22
C ASP A 262 15.44 23.76 12.15
N ALA A 263 15.70 25.05 12.35
CA ALA A 263 14.90 25.88 13.24
C ALA A 263 13.41 25.95 12.87
N ALA A 264 13.09 25.90 11.57
CA ALA A 264 11.71 25.94 11.10
C ALA A 264 10.99 24.62 11.40
N ARG A 265 11.63 23.48 11.12
CA ARG A 265 11.08 22.15 11.38
C ARG A 265 10.95 21.85 12.87
N ILE A 266 11.91 22.32 13.69
CA ILE A 266 11.82 22.23 15.17
C ILE A 266 10.63 23.07 15.68
N ALA A 267 10.43 24.27 15.14
CA ALA A 267 9.28 25.10 15.51
C ALA A 267 7.95 24.43 15.11
N GLU A 268 7.88 23.82 13.92
CA GLU A 268 6.72 23.04 13.48
C GLU A 268 6.42 21.88 14.45
N GLU A 269 7.43 21.12 14.87
CA GLU A 269 7.24 19.98 15.79
C GLU A 269 6.75 20.42 17.17
N ARG A 270 7.26 21.56 17.66
CA ARG A 270 6.83 22.12 18.95
C ARG A 270 5.33 22.44 18.97
N ASP A 271 4.79 22.88 17.84
CA ASP A 271 3.39 23.27 17.70
C ASP A 271 2.49 22.07 17.29
N ALA A 272 3.08 20.93 16.95
CA ALA A 272 2.40 19.68 16.62
C ALA A 272 1.95 18.88 17.86
N MET A 273 1.13 17.86 17.64
CA MET A 273 0.81 16.88 18.69
C MET A 273 2.05 16.07 19.06
N ARG A 274 2.32 15.97 20.36
CA ARG A 274 3.46 15.22 20.91
C ARG A 274 2.99 14.12 21.85
N TYR A 275 3.69 12.98 21.83
CA TYR A 275 3.50 11.92 22.79
C TYR A 275 3.81 12.40 24.22
N VAL A 276 3.00 11.98 25.19
CA VAL A 276 3.23 12.21 26.63
C VAL A 276 3.39 10.90 27.38
N ASP A 277 2.38 10.01 27.28
CA ASP A 277 2.37 8.72 27.96
C ASP A 277 1.42 7.74 27.25
N HIS A 278 1.49 6.44 27.56
CA HIS A 278 0.51 5.46 27.07
C HIS A 278 0.40 4.22 27.96
N GLU A 279 -0.75 3.53 27.88
CA GLU A 279 -0.92 2.15 28.34
C GLU A 279 -1.02 1.22 27.13
N PRO A 280 -0.11 0.24 26.99
CA PRO A 280 -0.07 -0.66 25.83
C PRO A 280 -1.44 -1.31 25.55
N GLY A 281 -1.92 -1.13 24.32
CA GLY A 281 -3.19 -1.70 23.87
C GLY A 281 -4.45 -1.02 24.39
N ARG A 282 -4.35 0.04 25.23
CA ARG A 282 -5.52 0.72 25.80
C ARG A 282 -5.63 2.18 25.42
N TRP A 283 -4.66 3.02 25.74
CA TRP A 283 -4.76 4.46 25.50
C TRP A 283 -3.41 5.12 25.27
N PHE A 284 -3.42 6.24 24.55
CA PHE A 284 -2.30 7.18 24.43
C PHE A 284 -2.72 8.55 24.96
N LEU A 285 -1.82 9.19 25.70
CA LEU A 285 -1.92 10.59 26.09
C LEU A 285 -1.00 11.40 25.19
N VAL A 286 -1.56 12.40 24.51
CA VAL A 286 -0.82 13.33 23.65
C VAL A 286 -1.11 14.77 24.06
N ALA A 287 -0.16 15.67 23.80
CA ALA A 287 -0.29 17.10 24.09
C ALA A 287 -0.20 17.91 22.80
N GLN A 288 -0.91 19.04 22.74
CA GLN A 288 -0.71 20.08 21.73
C GLN A 288 -0.84 21.44 22.39
N GLY A 289 0.26 22.21 22.42
CA GLY A 289 0.35 23.41 23.26
C GLY A 289 0.10 23.05 24.74
N GLU A 290 -0.86 23.74 25.37
CA GLU A 290 -1.26 23.52 26.77
C GLU A 290 -2.37 22.45 26.94
N ARG A 291 -2.90 21.91 25.84
CA ARG A 291 -4.01 20.95 25.86
C ARG A 291 -3.49 19.52 25.91
N LEU A 292 -4.22 18.67 26.66
CA LEU A 292 -4.01 17.23 26.70
C LEU A 292 -5.19 16.50 26.06
N TYR A 293 -4.87 15.45 25.31
CA TYR A 293 -5.83 14.62 24.63
C TYR A 293 -5.58 13.15 24.97
N LEU A 294 -6.66 12.43 25.26
CA LEU A 294 -6.66 10.99 25.48
C LEU A 294 -7.21 10.29 24.23
N ASP A 295 -6.37 9.48 23.58
CA ASP A 295 -6.77 8.55 22.52
C ASP A 295 -7.06 7.18 23.15
N ALA A 296 -8.33 6.86 23.37
CA ALA A 296 -8.77 5.67 24.09
C ALA A 296 -9.36 4.61 23.13
N ARG A 297 -8.81 3.39 23.16
CA ARG A 297 -9.27 2.25 22.35
C ARG A 297 -10.61 1.73 22.83
N TYR A 298 -11.50 1.46 21.89
CA TYR A 298 -12.80 0.82 22.17
C TYR A 298 -13.15 -0.23 21.11
N VAL A 299 -14.00 -1.17 21.49
CA VAL A 299 -14.46 -2.24 20.60
C VAL A 299 -15.84 -1.86 20.05
N VAL A 300 -15.99 -1.84 18.72
CA VAL A 300 -17.28 -1.62 18.05
C VAL A 300 -18.05 -2.94 17.98
N THR A 301 -17.37 -3.99 17.53
CA THR A 301 -17.86 -5.38 17.49
C THR A 301 -16.72 -6.33 17.83
N ASN A 302 -17.00 -7.61 18.05
CA ASN A 302 -15.96 -8.63 18.26
C ASN A 302 -14.92 -8.75 17.12
N MET A 303 -15.17 -8.13 15.95
CA MET A 303 -14.25 -8.12 14.80
C MET A 303 -13.73 -6.71 14.44
N VAL A 304 -14.19 -5.66 15.12
CA VAL A 304 -13.87 -4.27 14.77
C VAL A 304 -13.58 -3.49 16.04
N ASP A 305 -12.36 -2.96 16.13
CA ASP A 305 -11.94 -1.97 17.12
C ASP A 305 -11.74 -0.60 16.48
N ASP A 306 -11.74 0.43 17.32
CA ASP A 306 -11.45 1.82 16.94
C ASP A 306 -10.87 2.56 18.16
N SER A 307 -10.63 3.86 18.06
CA SER A 307 -10.34 4.70 19.22
C SER A 307 -10.94 6.10 19.13
N ALA A 308 -11.33 6.62 20.30
CA ALA A 308 -11.94 7.94 20.45
C ALA A 308 -10.87 8.91 20.97
N LEU A 309 -10.76 10.07 20.32
CA LEU A 309 -9.85 11.13 20.74
C LEU A 309 -10.62 12.19 21.50
N ILE A 310 -10.33 12.35 22.79
CA ILE A 310 -11.01 13.30 23.67
C ILE A 310 -10.02 14.32 24.20
N CYS A 311 -10.35 15.62 24.08
CA CYS A 311 -9.64 16.66 24.83
C CYS A 311 -10.06 16.57 26.30
N LEU A 312 -9.07 16.53 27.20
CA LEU A 312 -9.33 16.57 28.64
C LEU A 312 -9.87 17.96 29.01
N ASP A 313 -11.02 17.99 29.67
CA ASP A 313 -11.60 19.21 30.21
C ASP A 313 -10.98 19.57 31.57
N GLU A 314 -11.46 20.64 32.22
CA GLU A 314 -10.89 21.12 33.49
C GLU A 314 -11.00 20.07 34.61
N ASP A 315 -12.13 19.36 34.67
CA ASP A 315 -12.37 18.29 35.65
C ASP A 315 -11.44 17.10 35.39
N ASP A 316 -11.32 16.67 34.13
CA ASP A 316 -10.40 15.61 33.72
C ASP A 316 -8.94 15.96 34.07
N LEU A 317 -8.54 17.23 33.84
CA LEU A 317 -7.21 17.73 34.13
C LEU A 317 -6.94 17.78 35.63
N GLU A 318 -7.91 18.20 36.45
CA GLU A 318 -7.78 18.19 37.91
C GLU A 318 -7.64 16.75 38.43
N GLN A 319 -8.48 15.83 37.97
CA GLN A 319 -8.38 14.42 38.35
C GLN A 319 -7.06 13.80 37.90
N TYR A 320 -6.59 14.11 36.70
CA TYR A 320 -5.28 13.67 36.23
C TYR A 320 -4.14 14.21 37.10
N ARG A 321 -4.21 15.47 37.57
CA ARG A 321 -3.18 16.03 38.48
C ARG A 321 -3.19 15.37 39.85
N LEU A 322 -4.36 14.98 40.37
CA LEU A 322 -4.51 14.37 41.70
C LEU A 322 -4.17 12.88 41.72
N VAL A 323 -4.69 12.14 40.74
CA VAL A 323 -4.68 10.66 40.71
C VAL A 323 -3.67 10.13 39.70
N GLY A 324 -3.21 10.97 38.77
CA GLY A 324 -2.21 10.62 37.77
C GLY A 324 -2.73 9.61 36.75
N ARG A 325 -1.84 8.71 36.35
CA ARG A 325 -2.08 7.72 35.31
C ARG A 325 -3.30 6.83 35.56
N THR A 326 -3.60 6.50 36.81
CA THR A 326 -4.76 5.66 37.17
C THR A 326 -6.07 6.26 36.69
N TYR A 327 -6.22 7.59 36.79
CA TYR A 327 -7.40 8.28 36.28
C TYR A 327 -7.61 8.07 34.77
N LEU A 328 -6.52 8.16 33.99
CA LEU A 328 -6.58 7.99 32.54
C LEU A 328 -6.97 6.57 32.16
N SER A 329 -6.46 5.56 32.88
CA SER A 329 -6.86 4.16 32.68
C SER A 329 -8.34 3.95 32.98
N GLU A 330 -8.85 4.53 34.07
CA GLU A 330 -10.27 4.46 34.42
C GLU A 330 -11.15 5.21 33.41
N LEU A 331 -10.74 6.40 32.96
CA LEU A 331 -11.45 7.16 31.94
C LEU A 331 -11.49 6.42 30.61
N ALA A 332 -10.37 5.83 30.17
CA ALA A 332 -10.32 5.00 28.97
C ALA A 332 -11.28 3.79 29.07
N GLU A 333 -11.39 3.18 30.25
CA GLU A 333 -12.33 2.08 30.49
C GLU A 333 -13.79 2.53 30.45
N ARG A 334 -14.10 3.71 31.02
CA ARG A 334 -15.44 4.31 30.88
C ARG A 334 -15.78 4.62 29.42
N ILE A 335 -14.82 5.12 28.64
CA ILE A 335 -14.99 5.36 27.20
C ILE A 335 -15.26 4.04 26.48
N HIS A 336 -14.43 3.02 26.71
CA HIS A 336 -14.59 1.69 26.12
C HIS A 336 -15.99 1.13 26.36
N ASN A 337 -16.42 1.10 27.62
CA ASN A 337 -17.74 0.58 28.00
C ASN A 337 -18.89 1.48 27.53
N GLY A 338 -18.62 2.78 27.36
CA GLY A 338 -19.61 3.79 26.95
C GLY A 338 -19.96 3.77 25.46
N SER A 339 -19.28 2.97 24.62
CA SER A 339 -19.58 2.84 23.18
C SER A 339 -19.63 4.19 22.44
N PRO A 340 -18.51 4.93 22.32
CA PRO A 340 -18.45 6.29 21.76
C PRO A 340 -18.89 6.39 20.30
N HIS A 341 -19.05 5.27 19.60
CA HIS A 341 -19.59 5.20 18.25
C HIS A 341 -21.12 5.38 18.18
N ARG A 342 -21.84 5.38 19.31
CA ARG A 342 -23.30 5.54 19.39
C ARG A 342 -23.69 6.93 19.86
N GLU A 343 -24.65 7.57 19.21
CA GLU A 343 -25.12 8.94 19.52
C GLU A 343 -25.59 9.11 20.97
N THR A 344 -26.08 8.04 21.61
CA THR A 344 -26.52 8.05 23.01
C THR A 344 -25.37 8.05 24.01
N SER A 345 -24.13 7.84 23.57
CA SER A 345 -22.96 7.81 24.43
C SER A 345 -22.57 9.23 24.87
N PRO A 346 -22.24 9.46 26.15
CA PRO A 346 -21.72 10.75 26.60
C PRO A 346 -20.38 11.11 25.93
N TYR A 347 -19.70 10.14 25.32
CA TYR A 347 -18.42 10.34 24.64
C TYR A 347 -18.57 10.59 23.14
N PHE A 348 -19.76 10.43 22.56
CA PHE A 348 -19.98 10.57 21.12
C PHE A 348 -19.67 11.99 20.62
N SER A 349 -20.16 13.01 21.33
CA SER A 349 -19.92 14.41 21.01
C SER A 349 -18.51 14.88 21.40
N ARG A 350 -17.84 14.15 22.31
CA ARG A 350 -16.48 14.45 22.76
C ARG A 350 -15.40 13.88 21.84
N ASP A 351 -15.74 12.88 21.02
CA ASP A 351 -14.79 12.27 20.08
C ASP A 351 -14.50 13.18 18.89
N LEU A 352 -13.32 13.81 18.93
CA LEU A 352 -12.84 14.76 17.93
C LEU A 352 -12.67 14.11 16.54
N ARG A 353 -12.53 12.78 16.45
CA ARG A 353 -12.38 12.08 15.18
C ARG A 353 -13.66 12.01 14.36
N ARG A 354 -14.81 12.28 14.98
CA ARG A 354 -16.12 12.33 14.31
C ARG A 354 -16.43 13.69 13.72
N GLY A 355 -15.69 14.73 14.12
CA GLY A 355 -15.82 16.09 13.59
C GLY A 355 -15.23 16.25 12.18
N PRO A 356 -15.44 17.43 11.55
CA PRO A 356 -14.90 17.74 10.22
C PRO A 356 -13.37 17.65 10.14
N GLU A 357 -12.67 17.91 11.26
CA GLU A 357 -11.21 17.81 11.38
C GLU A 357 -10.72 16.40 11.74
N GLY A 358 -11.60 15.40 11.80
CA GLY A 358 -11.26 14.08 12.31
C GLY A 358 -10.18 13.33 11.52
N ALA A 359 -9.99 13.64 10.24
CA ALA A 359 -8.88 13.13 9.45
C ALA A 359 -7.54 13.74 9.89
N ALA A 360 -7.49 15.06 10.14
CA ALA A 360 -6.31 15.76 10.62
C ALA A 360 -5.92 15.28 12.02
N TYR A 361 -6.89 15.09 12.92
CA TYR A 361 -6.61 14.53 14.25
C TYR A 361 -6.06 13.09 14.19
N ARG A 362 -6.60 12.24 13.30
CA ARG A 362 -6.08 10.88 13.11
C ARG A 362 -4.63 10.89 12.64
N GLU A 363 -4.30 11.77 11.69
CA GLU A 363 -2.93 11.96 11.24
C GLU A 363 -2.02 12.47 12.37
N ALA A 364 -2.42 13.56 13.05
CA ALA A 364 -1.64 14.18 14.12
C ALA A 364 -1.34 13.20 15.26
N VAL A 365 -2.34 12.44 15.72
CA VAL A 365 -2.13 11.40 16.75
C VAL A 365 -1.20 10.29 16.24
N SER A 366 -1.43 9.78 15.04
CA SER A 366 -0.60 8.71 14.46
C SER A 366 0.87 9.11 14.34
N ARG A 367 1.13 10.37 13.97
CA ARG A 367 2.46 10.98 13.93
C ARG A 367 3.08 11.04 15.33
N ALA A 368 2.33 11.59 16.30
CA ALA A 368 2.81 11.77 17.67
C ALA A 368 3.25 10.45 18.32
N ILE A 369 2.54 9.36 18.04
CA ILE A 369 2.76 8.05 18.67
C ILE A 369 3.60 7.09 17.82
N VAL A 370 4.20 7.55 16.71
CA VAL A 370 4.85 6.70 15.70
C VAL A 370 5.88 5.71 16.28
N ASN A 371 6.61 6.12 17.33
CA ASN A 371 7.62 5.31 18.03
C ASN A 371 7.05 4.44 19.18
N HIS A 372 5.79 4.61 19.56
CA HIS A 372 5.20 4.07 20.80
C HIS A 372 4.10 3.03 20.55
N THR A 373 3.83 2.69 19.29
CA THR A 373 2.85 1.65 18.95
C THR A 373 3.46 0.24 19.06
N TRP A 374 2.61 -0.77 19.24
CA TRP A 374 3.05 -2.18 19.17
C TRP A 374 3.77 -2.50 17.85
N LEU A 375 3.29 -1.94 16.73
CA LEU A 375 3.95 -2.06 15.42
C LEU A 375 5.34 -1.43 15.40
N ALA A 376 5.54 -0.30 16.10
CA ALA A 376 6.88 0.27 16.27
C ALA A 376 7.81 -0.67 17.03
N SER A 377 7.34 -1.26 18.13
CA SER A 377 8.11 -2.25 18.89
C SER A 377 8.48 -3.49 18.05
N GLN A 378 7.54 -4.02 17.26
CA GLN A 378 7.81 -5.16 16.36
C GLN A 378 8.85 -4.81 15.29
N ARG A 379 8.78 -3.61 14.71
CA ARG A 379 9.74 -3.14 13.70
C ARG A 379 11.15 -2.93 14.25
N GLN A 380 11.28 -2.67 15.56
CA GLN A 380 12.56 -2.47 16.24
C GLN A 380 13.19 -3.76 16.76
N GLN A 381 12.38 -4.76 17.15
CA GLN A 381 12.85 -6.00 17.78
C GLN A 381 13.11 -7.15 16.80
N GLY A 382 12.44 -7.16 15.65
CA GLY A 382 12.73 -8.11 14.57
C GLY A 382 14.11 -7.86 14.01
#